data_AF-A0A1F6YVZ0-F1
#
_entry.id   AF-A0A1F6YVZ0-F1
#
_cell.length_a   1.000
_cell.length_b   1.000
_cell.length_c   1.000
_cell.angle_alpha   90.00
_cell.angle_beta   90.00
_cell.angle_gamma   90.00
#
_symmetry.space_group_name_H-M   'P 1'
#
loop_
_entity.id
_entity.type
_entity.pdbx_description
1 polymer ?
#
loop_
_entity_poly.entity_id
_entity_poly.type
_entity_poly.pdbx_seq_one_letter_code
_entity_poly.pdbx_strand_id
1 'polypeptide(L)'
;MRFVYDEKIDKKCKEDIDAFELIFDEKKKTGIFPVNTETIKKFESIWTPKVEEIFLKKVFQIFGTKLPEDFVCFINSTPYSMDIKQGISVSASTKTPIRTICHEVNHYLFRKSIYKEKYFPQMDIEEAKEIFTIINNIYFQDIMESQDIGWKKFWKDRFNFLSVWLKTIE
;
A
#
# COMPACT_ATOMS: atom_id res chain seq x y z
N MET A 1 6.77 13.26 3.25
CA MET A 1 5.40 12.74 3.22
C MET A 1 4.78 13.13 4.53
N ARG A 2 3.58 13.68 4.51
CA ARG A 2 2.90 14.13 5.74
C ARG A 2 2.07 12.99 6.32
N PHE A 3 2.25 12.73 7.61
CA PHE A 3 1.44 11.78 8.38
C PHE A 3 0.36 12.54 9.15
N VAL A 4 -0.90 12.12 9.02
CA VAL A 4 -2.05 12.82 9.60
C VAL A 4 -3.02 11.83 10.22
N TYR A 5 -3.59 12.16 11.37
CA TYR A 5 -4.81 11.53 11.83
C TYR A 5 -6.00 12.43 11.48
N ASP A 6 -7.03 11.85 10.87
CA ASP A 6 -8.31 12.51 10.59
C ASP A 6 -9.44 11.56 10.98
N GLU A 7 -10.27 11.99 11.93
CA GLU A 7 -11.35 11.16 12.50
C GLU A 7 -12.41 10.77 11.45
N LYS A 8 -12.68 11.63 10.45
CA LYS A 8 -13.66 11.33 9.40
C LYS A 8 -13.13 10.27 8.45
N ILE A 9 -11.85 10.37 8.08
CA ILE A 9 -11.18 9.35 7.27
C ILE A 9 -11.13 8.02 8.03
N ASP A 10 -10.75 8.05 9.31
CA ASP A 10 -10.66 6.84 10.14
C ASP A 10 -12.00 6.12 10.25
N LYS A 11 -13.08 6.88 10.54
CA LYS A 11 -14.44 6.35 10.56
C LYS A 11 -14.83 5.72 9.23
N LYS A 12 -14.53 6.39 8.11
CA LYS A 12 -14.83 5.86 6.77
C LYS A 12 -14.07 4.56 6.49
N CYS A 13 -12.77 4.50 6.80
CA CYS A 13 -11.98 3.27 6.66
C CYS A 13 -12.59 2.13 7.47
N LYS A 14 -13.06 2.42 8.69
CA LYS A 14 -13.76 1.43 9.52
C LYS A 14 -15.06 0.96 8.88
N GLU A 15 -15.90 1.87 8.38
CA GLU A 15 -17.15 1.55 7.68
C GLU A 15 -16.89 0.68 6.44
N ASP A 16 -15.88 1.04 5.63
CA ASP A 16 -15.50 0.31 4.43
C ASP A 16 -15.05 -1.12 4.77
N ILE A 17 -14.25 -1.33 5.83
CA ILE A 17 -13.86 -2.67 6.31
C ILE A 17 -15.05 -3.41 6.91
N ASP A 18 -15.90 -2.71 7.65
CA ASP A 18 -17.01 -3.32 8.37
C ASP A 18 -18.10 -3.86 7.43
N ALA A 19 -18.20 -3.30 6.22
CA ALA A 19 -19.07 -3.76 5.14
C ALA A 19 -18.74 -5.17 4.61
N PHE A 20 -17.53 -5.68 4.84
CA PHE A 20 -17.12 -7.01 4.41
C PHE A 20 -17.14 -8.01 5.58
N GLU A 21 -17.71 -9.19 5.38
CA GLU A 21 -17.59 -10.30 6.34
C GLU A 21 -16.25 -11.04 6.17
N LEU A 22 -15.83 -11.21 4.91
CA LEU A 22 -14.59 -11.84 4.50
C LEU A 22 -13.79 -10.87 3.64
N ILE A 23 -12.47 -10.91 3.77
CA ILE A 23 -11.54 -10.18 2.90
C ILE A 23 -10.68 -11.22 2.21
N PHE A 24 -10.81 -11.32 0.87
CA PHE A 24 -10.14 -12.33 0.05
C PHE A 24 -10.29 -13.76 0.59
N ASP A 25 -11.53 -14.14 0.92
CA ASP A 25 -11.90 -15.47 1.44
C ASP A 25 -11.35 -15.79 2.85
N GLU A 26 -10.71 -14.83 3.51
CA GLU A 26 -10.25 -14.96 4.89
C GLU A 26 -11.14 -14.16 5.86
N LYS A 27 -11.32 -14.69 7.08
CA LYS A 27 -12.06 -13.98 8.14
C LYS A 27 -11.38 -12.65 8.44
N LYS A 28 -12.12 -11.54 8.36
CA LYS A 28 -11.53 -10.23 8.64
C LYS A 28 -10.98 -10.15 10.06
N LYS A 29 -9.85 -9.48 10.21
CA LYS A 29 -9.27 -9.10 11.49
C LYS A 29 -10.15 -8.01 12.11
N THR A 30 -10.30 -8.07 13.42
CA THR A 30 -11.00 -7.07 14.20
C THR A 30 -10.04 -6.43 15.20
N GLY A 31 -10.32 -5.21 15.61
CA GLY A 31 -9.49 -4.45 16.53
C GLY A 31 -9.65 -2.96 16.32
N ILE A 32 -9.39 -2.19 17.37
CA ILE A 32 -9.28 -0.73 17.32
C ILE A 32 -7.96 -0.37 17.97
N PHE A 33 -7.12 0.35 17.23
CA PHE A 33 -5.77 0.74 17.64
C PHE A 33 -5.75 2.26 17.83
N PRO A 34 -5.52 2.76 19.05
CA PRO A 34 -5.50 4.19 19.30
C PRO A 34 -4.51 4.93 18.40
N VAL A 35 -5.00 6.00 17.74
CA VAL A 35 -4.15 6.93 17.01
C VAL A 35 -3.96 8.17 17.86
N ASN A 36 -2.76 8.36 18.37
CA ASN A 36 -2.38 9.52 19.16
C ASN A 36 -1.10 10.16 18.58
N THR A 37 -0.65 11.25 19.20
CA THR A 37 0.56 11.97 18.77
C THR A 37 1.81 11.08 18.77
N GLU A 38 1.92 10.13 19.69
CA GLU A 38 3.06 9.20 19.74
C GLU A 38 3.04 8.22 18.56
N THR A 39 1.87 7.71 18.19
CA THR A 39 1.68 6.91 16.98
C THR A 39 2.16 7.68 15.74
N ILE A 40 1.74 8.94 15.56
CA ILE A 40 2.16 9.76 14.41
C ILE A 40 3.68 9.95 14.41
N LYS A 41 4.26 10.32 15.56
CA LYS A 41 5.72 10.52 15.70
C LYS A 41 6.52 9.26 15.37
N LYS A 42 5.99 8.07 15.68
CA LYS A 42 6.62 6.81 15.31
C LYS A 42 6.76 6.69 13.78
N PHE A 43 5.70 6.99 13.03
CA PHE A 43 5.77 6.98 11.56
C PHE A 43 6.74 8.02 11.02
N GLU A 44 6.68 9.25 11.54
CA GLU A 44 7.61 10.33 11.16
C GLU A 44 9.07 9.97 11.43
N SER A 45 9.36 9.30 12.55
CA SER A 45 10.73 8.91 12.92
C SER A 45 11.32 7.84 12.00
N ILE A 46 10.49 6.94 11.46
CA ILE A 46 10.91 5.88 10.55
C ILE A 46 11.00 6.42 9.12
N TRP A 47 10.11 7.34 8.74
CA TRP A 47 10.07 7.96 7.42
C TRP A 47 11.04 9.13 7.30
N THR A 48 12.33 8.82 7.30
CA THR A 48 13.40 9.83 7.18
C THR A 48 13.44 10.48 5.79
N PRO A 49 14.07 11.66 5.63
CA PRO A 49 14.24 12.30 4.32
C PRO A 49 14.94 11.40 3.28
N LYS A 50 15.90 10.58 3.71
CA LYS A 50 16.60 9.63 2.84
C LYS A 50 15.67 8.51 2.33
N VAL A 51 14.82 7.98 3.22
CA VAL A 51 13.80 6.97 2.84
C VAL A 51 12.84 7.57 1.83
N GLU A 52 12.37 8.80 2.08
CA GLU A 52 11.47 9.50 1.17
C GLU A 52 12.07 9.75 -0.21
N GLU A 53 13.32 10.20 -0.28
CA GLU A 53 14.02 10.44 -1.54
C GLU A 53 14.09 9.16 -2.39
N ILE A 54 14.53 8.05 -1.78
CA ILE A 54 14.60 6.75 -2.46
C ILE A 54 13.20 6.32 -2.90
N PHE A 55 12.22 6.41 -2.00
CA PHE A 55 10.85 6.04 -2.28
C PHE A 55 10.27 6.81 -3.49
N LEU A 56 10.38 8.14 -3.51
CA LEU A 56 9.86 8.96 -4.61
C LEU A 56 10.55 8.65 -5.94
N LYS A 57 11.87 8.41 -5.93
CA LYS A 57 12.61 7.99 -7.13
C LYS A 57 12.10 6.67 -7.67
N LYS A 58 11.84 5.70 -6.79
CA LYS A 58 11.36 4.35 -7.17
C LYS A 58 9.90 4.38 -7.63
N VAL A 59 9.05 5.18 -6.99
CA VAL A 59 7.68 5.44 -7.47
C VAL A 59 7.70 5.99 -8.90
N PHE A 60 8.53 6.99 -9.17
CA PHE A 60 8.68 7.55 -10.51
C PHE A 60 9.22 6.51 -11.52
N GLN A 61 10.18 5.68 -11.09
CA GLN A 61 10.72 4.61 -11.92
C GLN A 61 9.66 3.57 -12.30
N ILE A 62 8.76 3.22 -11.38
CA ILE A 62 7.68 2.27 -11.63
C ILE A 62 6.62 2.90 -12.54
N PHE A 63 6.07 4.06 -12.17
CA PHE A 63 4.84 4.57 -12.81
C PHE A 63 5.07 5.68 -13.83
N GLY A 64 6.28 6.20 -13.98
CA GLY A 64 6.58 7.35 -14.83
C GLY A 64 5.91 8.66 -14.37
N THR A 65 5.38 8.71 -13.14
CA THR A 65 4.71 9.87 -12.57
C THR A 65 5.13 10.10 -11.13
N LYS A 66 5.00 11.36 -10.69
CA LYS A 66 5.19 11.75 -9.29
C LYS A 66 3.90 11.51 -8.50
N LEU A 67 4.02 11.48 -7.17
CA LEU A 67 2.85 11.59 -6.31
C LEU A 67 2.17 12.95 -6.49
N PRO A 68 0.83 13.01 -6.41
CA PRO A 68 0.11 14.28 -6.34
C PRO A 68 0.62 15.17 -5.19
N GLU A 69 0.61 16.49 -5.39
CA GLU A 69 1.06 17.44 -4.35
C GLU A 69 0.19 17.40 -3.09
N ASP A 70 -1.09 17.06 -3.26
CA ASP A 70 -2.08 16.91 -2.20
C ASP A 70 -2.15 15.49 -1.61
N PHE A 71 -1.22 14.60 -1.98
CA PHE A 71 -1.17 13.23 -1.45
C PHE A 71 -0.86 13.22 0.06
N VAL A 72 -1.71 12.55 0.83
CA VAL A 72 -1.56 12.42 2.29
C VAL A 72 -1.51 10.96 2.72
N CYS A 73 -0.65 10.66 3.70
CA CYS A 73 -0.66 9.39 4.42
C CYS A 73 -1.44 9.55 5.73
N PHE A 74 -2.65 9.03 5.75
CA PHE A 74 -3.48 9.01 6.94
C PHE A 74 -3.11 7.82 7.82
N ILE A 75 -3.09 8.01 9.13
CA ILE A 75 -2.97 6.91 10.09
C ILE A 75 -4.36 6.56 10.58
N ASN A 76 -4.73 5.29 10.56
CA ASN A 76 -6.06 4.81 10.97
C ASN A 76 -5.99 3.83 12.15
N SER A 77 -7.12 3.69 12.83
CA SER A 77 -7.28 2.83 14.01
C SER A 77 -7.70 1.40 13.67
N THR A 78 -7.88 1.07 12.40
CA THR A 78 -8.33 -0.26 11.95
C THR A 78 -7.15 -1.22 11.83
N PRO A 79 -7.37 -2.56 11.76
CA PRO A 79 -6.30 -3.52 11.53
C PRO A 79 -5.79 -3.55 10.08
N TYR A 80 -6.38 -2.77 9.17
CA TYR A 80 -6.07 -2.80 7.75
C TYR A 80 -5.54 -1.45 7.25
N SER A 81 -4.71 -1.54 6.23
CA SER A 81 -4.30 -0.38 5.43
C SER A 81 -5.00 -0.47 4.09
N MET A 82 -5.17 0.66 3.44
CA MET A 82 -5.86 0.74 2.16
C MET A 82 -5.46 2.00 1.42
N ASP A 83 -5.52 1.95 0.10
CA ASP A 83 -5.52 3.12 -0.74
C ASP A 83 -6.90 3.81 -0.73
N ILE A 84 -6.90 5.15 -0.67
CA ILE A 84 -8.12 5.97 -0.62
C ILE A 84 -8.04 7.11 -1.64
N LYS A 85 -9.14 7.82 -1.88
CA LYS A 85 -9.19 8.89 -2.89
C LYS A 85 -8.10 9.96 -2.72
N GLN A 86 -7.84 10.38 -1.48
CA GLN A 86 -6.90 11.45 -1.12
C GLN A 86 -5.45 10.97 -0.93
N GLY A 87 -5.19 9.66 -1.04
CA GLY A 87 -3.86 9.10 -0.80
C GLY A 87 -3.95 7.69 -0.23
N ILE A 88 -3.36 7.47 0.94
CA ILE A 88 -3.39 6.16 1.61
C ILE A 88 -3.79 6.30 3.07
N SER A 89 -4.35 5.22 3.61
CA SER A 89 -4.69 5.07 5.01
C SER A 89 -3.93 3.87 5.56
N VAL A 90 -3.04 4.09 6.52
CA VAL A 90 -2.15 3.07 7.09
C VAL A 90 -2.55 2.76 8.53
N SER A 91 -2.71 1.48 8.83
CA SER A 91 -3.05 1.01 10.18
C SER A 91 -1.98 1.39 11.18
N ALA A 92 -2.40 2.01 12.29
CA ALA A 92 -1.55 2.28 13.45
C ALA A 92 -0.90 1.01 14.04
N SER A 93 -1.52 -0.16 13.81
CA SER A 93 -1.03 -1.45 14.29
C SER A 93 0.13 -2.04 13.47
N THR A 94 0.45 -1.45 12.30
CA THR A 94 1.48 -2.02 11.42
C THR A 94 2.84 -2.07 12.12
N LYS A 95 3.49 -3.23 11.97
CA LYS A 95 4.86 -3.47 12.44
C LYS A 95 5.90 -3.19 11.36
N THR A 96 5.47 -2.98 10.11
CA THR A 96 6.32 -2.74 8.94
C THR A 96 5.80 -1.51 8.18
N PRO A 97 5.89 -0.31 8.78
CA PRO A 97 5.30 0.91 8.21
C PRO A 97 5.81 1.25 6.81
N ILE A 98 7.12 1.17 6.53
CA ILE A 98 7.66 1.51 5.20
C ILE A 98 7.11 0.55 4.15
N ARG A 99 7.18 -0.77 4.40
CA ARG A 99 6.57 -1.78 3.50
C ARG A 99 5.09 -1.50 3.25
N THR A 100 4.35 -1.16 4.30
CA THR A 100 2.90 -0.90 4.20
C THR A 100 2.61 0.35 3.38
N ILE A 101 3.41 1.42 3.57
CA ILE A 101 3.29 2.65 2.77
C ILE A 101 3.60 2.36 1.30
N CYS A 102 4.68 1.64 1.00
CA CYS A 102 5.01 1.23 -0.38
C CYS A 102 3.88 0.41 -1.02
N HIS A 103 3.30 -0.53 -0.27
CA HIS A 103 2.18 -1.35 -0.70
C HIS A 103 0.95 -0.52 -1.08
N GLU A 104 0.47 0.33 -0.18
CA GLU A 104 -0.74 1.12 -0.44
C GLU A 104 -0.51 2.23 -1.48
N VAL A 105 0.70 2.81 -1.56
CA VAL A 105 1.00 3.77 -2.63
C VAL A 105 0.98 3.08 -3.99
N ASN A 106 1.53 1.87 -4.08
CA ASN A 106 1.46 1.10 -5.31
C ASN A 106 0.02 0.77 -5.68
N HIS A 107 -0.85 0.42 -4.72
CA HIS A 107 -2.29 0.31 -4.97
C HIS A 107 -2.88 1.61 -5.53
N TYR A 108 -2.65 2.73 -4.85
CA TYR A 108 -3.16 4.05 -5.23
C TYR A 108 -2.78 4.45 -6.65
N LEU A 109 -1.51 4.24 -7.02
CA LEU A 109 -0.98 4.59 -8.34
C LEU A 109 -1.35 3.55 -9.41
N PHE A 110 -1.42 2.27 -9.05
CA PHE A 110 -1.85 1.20 -9.95
C PHE A 110 -3.23 1.49 -10.54
N ARG A 111 -4.19 1.95 -9.71
CA ARG A 111 -5.54 2.33 -10.16
C ARG A 111 -5.58 3.46 -11.20
N LYS A 112 -4.53 4.28 -11.26
CA LYS A 112 -4.40 5.42 -12.18
C LYS A 112 -3.48 5.12 -13.36
N SER A 113 -2.89 3.93 -13.36
CA SER A 113 -1.94 3.49 -14.37
C SER A 113 -2.62 2.60 -15.40
N ILE A 114 -1.92 2.37 -16.52
CA ILE A 114 -2.35 1.43 -17.57
C ILE A 114 -2.13 -0.04 -17.19
N TYR A 115 -1.58 -0.32 -16.00
CA TYR A 115 -1.11 -1.67 -15.67
C TYR A 115 -2.22 -2.67 -15.44
N LYS A 116 -3.41 -2.20 -15.04
CA LYS A 116 -4.58 -3.05 -14.95
C LYS A 116 -4.95 -3.61 -16.32
N GLU A 117 -5.04 -2.75 -17.33
CA GLU A 117 -5.38 -3.12 -18.70
C GLU A 117 -4.25 -3.91 -19.37
N LYS A 118 -2.99 -3.52 -19.10
CA LYS A 118 -1.81 -4.13 -19.72
C LYS A 118 -1.54 -5.55 -19.23
N TYR A 119 -1.64 -5.78 -17.92
CA TYR A 119 -1.19 -7.06 -17.32
C TYR A 119 -2.34 -7.90 -16.77
N PHE A 120 -3.48 -7.30 -16.43
CA PHE A 120 -4.58 -7.98 -15.75
C PHE A 120 -5.96 -7.64 -16.35
N PRO A 121 -6.15 -7.62 -17.69
CA PRO A 121 -7.35 -7.05 -18.31
C PRO A 121 -8.67 -7.71 -17.85
N GLN A 122 -8.62 -9.00 -17.49
CA GLN A 122 -9.80 -9.79 -17.11
C GLN A 122 -9.95 -10.02 -15.60
N MET A 123 -9.06 -9.47 -14.78
CA MET A 123 -9.06 -9.66 -13.32
C MET A 123 -9.85 -8.55 -12.62
N ASP A 124 -10.37 -8.80 -11.42
CA ASP A 124 -10.87 -7.70 -10.59
C ASP A 124 -9.73 -6.74 -10.19
N ILE A 125 -10.03 -5.46 -10.00
CA ILE A 125 -9.01 -4.44 -9.69
C ILE A 125 -8.42 -4.63 -8.29
N GLU A 126 -9.20 -5.10 -7.30
CA GLU A 126 -8.71 -5.35 -5.95
C GLU A 126 -7.76 -6.55 -5.91
N GLU A 127 -8.01 -7.59 -6.69
CA GLU A 127 -7.10 -8.72 -6.81
C GLU A 127 -5.83 -8.35 -7.60
N ALA A 128 -5.99 -7.62 -8.72
CA ALA A 128 -4.88 -7.24 -9.58
C ALA A 128 -3.85 -6.35 -8.87
N LYS A 129 -4.32 -5.38 -8.06
CA LYS A 129 -3.42 -4.49 -7.32
C LYS A 129 -2.60 -5.26 -6.26
N GLU A 130 -3.21 -6.25 -5.60
CA GLU A 130 -2.56 -7.11 -4.61
C GLU A 130 -1.49 -8.01 -5.25
N ILE A 131 -1.74 -8.46 -6.47
CA ILE A 131 -0.73 -9.20 -7.25
C ILE A 131 0.40 -8.26 -7.67
N PHE A 132 0.06 -7.06 -8.12
CA PHE A 132 1.04 -6.09 -8.62
C PHE A 132 2.09 -5.70 -7.57
N THR A 133 1.72 -5.60 -6.28
CA THR A 133 2.63 -5.19 -5.20
C THR A 133 3.84 -6.10 -4.99
N ILE A 134 3.92 -7.28 -5.62
CA ILE A 134 5.12 -8.14 -5.59
C ILE A 134 6.38 -7.42 -6.10
N ILE A 135 6.23 -6.43 -6.99
CA ILE A 135 7.36 -5.64 -7.53
C ILE A 135 8.02 -4.77 -6.46
N ASN A 136 7.36 -4.55 -5.32
CA ASN A 136 7.95 -3.84 -4.19
C ASN A 136 9.26 -4.49 -3.75
N ASN A 137 9.35 -5.82 -3.86
CA ASN A 137 10.54 -6.60 -3.53
C ASN A 137 11.72 -6.39 -4.49
N ILE A 138 11.51 -5.72 -5.62
CA ILE A 138 12.58 -5.28 -6.53
C ILE A 138 12.95 -3.83 -6.23
N TYR A 139 11.96 -2.95 -6.27
CA TYR A 139 12.22 -1.50 -6.30
C TYR A 139 12.46 -0.90 -4.92
N PHE A 140 11.82 -1.42 -3.87
CA PHE A 140 11.87 -0.86 -2.51
C PHE A 140 12.63 -1.75 -1.52
N GLN A 141 13.29 -2.82 -1.99
CA GLN A 141 14.01 -3.76 -1.11
C GLN A 141 15.03 -3.08 -0.18
N ASP A 142 15.64 -1.98 -0.63
CA ASP A 142 16.68 -1.26 0.11
C ASP A 142 16.13 -0.43 1.29
N ILE A 143 14.81 -0.20 1.35
CA ILE A 143 14.16 0.63 2.38
C ILE A 143 13.08 -0.11 3.17
N MET A 144 12.48 -1.16 2.62
CA MET A 144 11.44 -1.92 3.31
C MET A 144 12.03 -2.76 4.44
N GLU A 145 11.29 -2.88 5.53
CA GLU A 145 11.70 -3.67 6.69
C GLU A 145 11.68 -5.18 6.40
N SER A 146 10.84 -5.60 5.47
CA SER A 146 10.71 -7.00 5.04
C SER A 146 10.13 -7.09 3.63
N GLN A 147 10.21 -8.28 3.04
CA GLN A 147 9.54 -8.56 1.78
C GLN A 147 8.01 -8.40 1.89
N ASP A 148 7.42 -7.90 0.83
CA ASP A 148 5.99 -7.86 0.60
C ASP A 148 5.53 -9.17 -0.04
N ILE A 149 5.01 -10.08 0.79
CA ILE A 149 4.51 -11.40 0.36
C ILE A 149 3.00 -11.42 0.05
N GLY A 150 2.27 -10.34 0.37
CA GLY A 150 0.83 -10.23 0.13
C GLY A 150 0.00 -11.35 0.76
N TRP A 151 -1.24 -11.49 0.28
CA TRP A 151 -2.15 -12.57 0.67
C TRP A 151 -1.75 -13.90 0.02
N LYS A 152 -1.87 -15.00 0.78
CA LYS A 152 -1.50 -16.35 0.31
C LYS A 152 -2.27 -16.76 -0.95
N LYS A 153 -3.53 -16.34 -1.05
CA LYS A 153 -4.40 -16.56 -2.22
C LYS A 153 -3.70 -16.19 -3.54
N PHE A 154 -2.90 -15.12 -3.55
CA PHE A 154 -2.30 -14.54 -4.75
C PHE A 154 -0.86 -14.97 -5.01
N TRP A 155 -0.26 -15.84 -4.20
CA TRP A 155 1.17 -16.17 -4.33
C TRP A 155 1.55 -16.68 -5.71
N LYS A 156 0.79 -17.62 -6.27
CA LYS A 156 1.06 -18.18 -7.61
C LYS A 156 1.02 -17.08 -8.67
N ASP A 157 -0.01 -16.24 -8.67
CA ASP A 157 -0.19 -15.19 -9.67
C ASP A 157 0.87 -14.08 -9.52
N ARG A 158 1.30 -13.79 -8.29
CA ARG A 158 2.43 -12.89 -8.02
C ARG A 158 3.73 -13.36 -8.64
N PHE A 159 4.10 -14.63 -8.48
CA PHE A 159 5.34 -15.16 -9.09
C PHE A 159 5.25 -15.24 -10.62
N ASN A 160 4.07 -15.57 -11.15
CA ASN A 160 3.84 -15.53 -12.59
C ASN A 160 3.99 -14.11 -13.15
N PHE A 161 3.34 -13.13 -12.51
CA PHE A 161 3.43 -11.73 -12.90
C PHE A 161 4.85 -11.20 -12.78
N LEU A 162 5.56 -11.49 -11.69
CA LEU A 162 6.95 -11.08 -11.49
C LEU A 162 7.86 -11.56 -12.63
N SER A 163 7.66 -12.79 -13.09
CA SER A 163 8.41 -13.35 -14.23
C SER A 163 8.15 -12.62 -15.54
N VAL A 164 6.92 -12.12 -15.75
CA VAL A 164 6.58 -11.26 -16.89
C VAL A 164 7.19 -9.87 -16.73
N TRP A 165 7.09 -9.29 -15.53
CA TRP A 165 7.58 -7.96 -15.22
C TRP A 165 9.09 -7.82 -15.43
N LEU A 166 9.87 -8.80 -14.96
CA LEU A 166 11.34 -8.79 -15.11
C LEU A 166 11.79 -8.76 -16.56
N LYS A 167 11.07 -9.44 -17.47
CA LYS A 167 11.37 -9.42 -18.92
C LYS A 167 11.11 -8.06 -19.58
N THR A 168 10.38 -7.16 -18.92
CA THR A 168 10.11 -5.80 -19.42
C THR A 168 11.08 -4.74 -18.90
N ILE A 169 11.92 -5.07 -17.91
CA ILE A 169 12.92 -4.14 -17.36
C ILE A 169 14.30 -4.35 -18.01
N GLU A 170 14.58 -5.56 -18.50
CA GLU A 170 15.73 -5.87 -19.36
C GLU A 170 15.57 -5.26 -20.75
#